data_AF-A0A919MKW5-F1
#
_entry.id   AF-A0A919MKW5-F1
#
_cell.length_a   1.000
_cell.length_b   1.000
_cell.length_c   1.000
_cell.angle_alpha   90.00
_cell.angle_beta   90.00
_cell.angle_gamma   90.00
#
_symmetry.space_group_name_H-M   'P 1'
#
loop_
_entity.id
_entity.type
_entity.pdbx_description
1 polymer ?
#
loop_
_entity_poly.entity_id
_entity_poly.type
_entity_poly.pdbx_seq_one_letter_code
_entity_poly.pdbx_strand_id
1 'polypeptide(L)'
;MTNEPRTPRPTLDQEAVLTHLHAARRRQTPTTLWTAVGDIPVLLAEVDRLARLLNRTRRDFANLLAAANATLSADQGGESDPLAYLRDETDQHRAGVALE
;
A
#
# COMPACT_ATOMS: atom_id res chain seq x y z
N MET A 1 -9.91 -11.90 16.70
CA MET A 1 -9.03 -11.45 15.61
C MET A 1 -9.13 -9.94 15.53
N THR A 2 -8.16 -9.23 16.10
CA THR A 2 -8.11 -7.76 16.10
C THR A 2 -7.86 -7.30 14.67
N ASN A 3 -8.89 -6.71 14.07
CA ASN A 3 -8.84 -6.12 12.74
C ASN A 3 -8.12 -4.77 12.89
N GLU A 4 -6.81 -4.79 13.12
CA GLU A 4 -6.02 -3.57 13.04
C GLU A 4 -6.13 -3.07 11.59
N PRO A 5 -6.51 -1.80 11.38
CA PRO A 5 -6.59 -1.26 10.04
C PRO A 5 -5.20 -1.36 9.41
N ARG A 6 -5.08 -2.16 8.34
CA ARG A 6 -3.88 -2.30 7.50
C ARG A 6 -3.60 -1.04 6.68
N THR A 7 -3.95 0.13 7.22
CA THR A 7 -3.68 1.40 6.58
C THR A 7 -2.20 1.71 6.80
N PRO A 8 -1.41 1.89 5.75
CA PRO A 8 -0.01 2.28 5.91
C PRO A 8 0.09 3.57 6.71
N ARG A 9 0.92 3.56 7.75
CA ARG A 9 1.22 4.78 8.50
C ARG A 9 1.94 5.78 7.58
N PRO A 10 1.59 7.07 7.62
CA PRO A 10 2.34 8.09 6.91
C PRO A 10 3.81 8.09 7.34
N THR A 11 4.72 8.31 6.39
CA THR A 11 6.15 8.47 6.71
C THR A 11 6.53 9.91 7.05
N LEU A 12 5.69 10.87 6.65
CA LEU A 12 5.84 12.29 6.95
C LEU A 12 5.10 12.68 8.23
N ASP A 13 5.58 13.75 8.86
CA ASP A 13 4.88 14.40 9.96
C ASP A 13 3.67 15.17 9.43
N GLN A 14 2.51 14.52 9.45
CA GLN A 14 1.27 15.09 8.96
C GLN A 14 0.80 16.28 9.81
N GLU A 15 1.11 16.30 11.10
CA GLU A 15 0.74 17.42 11.98
C GLU A 15 1.55 18.67 11.64
N ALA A 16 2.84 18.53 11.36
CA ALA A 16 3.70 19.62 10.92
C ALA A 16 3.20 20.22 9.60
N VAL A 17 2.91 19.39 8.59
CA VAL A 17 2.41 19.86 7.28
C VAL A 17 1.08 20.60 7.42
N LEU A 18 0.15 20.05 8.21
CA LEU A 18 -1.14 20.71 8.46
C LEU A 18 -0.95 22.04 9.21
N THR A 19 0.01 22.11 10.13
CA THR A 19 0.35 23.33 10.87
C THR A 19 0.88 24.40 9.93
N HIS A 20 1.80 24.07 9.04
CA HIS A 20 2.35 25.00 8.05
C HIS A 20 1.27 25.50 7.09
N LEU A 21 0.41 24.61 6.58
CA LEU A 21 -0.72 24.98 5.72
C LEU A 21 -1.69 25.93 6.43
N HIS A 22 -2.03 25.64 7.69
CA HIS A 22 -2.90 26.53 8.47
C HIS A 22 -2.26 27.89 8.72
N ALA A 23 -0.95 27.94 9.03
CA ALA A 23 -0.22 29.19 9.21
C ALA A 23 -0.22 30.02 7.92
N ALA A 24 0.05 29.38 6.77
CA ALA A 24 0.01 29.99 5.45
C ALA A 24 -1.38 30.57 5.13
N ARG A 25 -2.45 29.80 5.35
CA ARG A 25 -3.83 30.25 5.10
C ARG A 25 -4.26 31.41 5.99
N ARG A 26 -3.83 31.43 7.25
CA ARG A 26 -4.23 32.44 8.24
C ARG A 26 -3.44 33.75 8.13
N ARG A 27 -2.12 33.67 7.96
CA ARG A 27 -1.23 34.86 8.04
C ARG A 27 -0.79 35.37 6.68
N GLN A 28 -0.67 34.49 5.68
CA GLN A 28 -0.27 34.81 4.32
C GLN A 28 1.02 35.65 4.20
N THR A 29 1.95 35.49 5.16
CA THR A 29 3.25 36.14 5.06
C THR A 29 4.17 35.33 4.14
N PRO A 30 5.16 35.96 3.47
CA PRO A 30 6.10 35.26 2.60
C PRO A 30 6.72 34.03 3.27
N THR A 31 7.14 34.13 4.53
CA THR A 31 7.72 33.02 5.29
C THR A 31 6.73 31.86 5.45
N THR A 32 5.48 32.13 5.85
CA THR A 32 4.48 31.07 6.04
C THR A 32 4.11 30.39 4.73
N LEU A 33 4.05 31.15 3.63
CA LEU A 33 3.78 30.61 2.30
C LEU A 33 4.93 29.72 1.82
N TRP A 34 6.17 30.20 1.91
CA TRP A 34 7.35 29.42 1.51
C TRP A 34 7.52 28.15 2.34
N THR A 35 7.23 28.21 3.63
CA THR A 35 7.27 27.02 4.50
C THR A 35 6.29 25.96 4.02
N ALA A 36 5.02 26.34 3.76
CA ALA A 36 4.01 25.40 3.26
C ALA A 36 4.32 24.88 1.85
N VAL A 37 4.92 25.70 0.97
CA VAL A 37 5.40 25.25 -0.35
C VAL A 37 6.53 24.22 -0.22
N GLY A 38 7.39 24.38 0.79
CA GLY A 38 8.47 23.44 1.09
C GLY A 38 8.00 22.02 1.44
N ASP A 39 6.75 21.85 1.89
CA ASP A 39 6.18 20.54 2.20
C ASP A 39 5.71 19.76 0.95
N ILE A 40 5.55 20.42 -0.20
CA ILE A 40 5.02 19.80 -1.43
C ILE A 40 5.84 18.59 -1.89
N PRO A 41 7.19 18.64 -1.97
CA PRO A 41 7.98 17.49 -2.40
C PRO A 41 7.80 16.27 -1.49
N VAL A 42 7.68 16.47 -0.17
CA VAL A 42 7.48 15.40 0.80
C VAL A 42 6.08 14.78 0.66
N LEU A 43 5.06 15.60 0.42
CA LEU A 43 3.70 15.12 0.13
C LEU A 43 3.66 14.30 -1.17
N LEU A 44 4.31 14.75 -2.24
CA LEU A 44 4.39 14.01 -3.49
C LEU A 44 5.10 12.66 -3.30
N ALA A 45 6.23 12.64 -2.58
CA ALA A 45 6.94 11.41 -2.26
C ALA A 45 6.08 10.41 -1.48
N GLU A 46 5.24 10.89 -0.56
CA GLU A 46 4.30 10.04 0.18
C GLU A 46 3.16 9.52 -0.70
N VAL A 47 2.60 10.35 -1.58
CA VAL A 47 1.60 9.90 -2.56
C VAL A 47 2.17 8.80 -3.45
N ASP A 48 3.40 8.96 -3.96
CA ASP A 48 4.07 7.94 -4.77
C ASP A 48 4.35 6.65 -3.97
N ARG A 49 4.71 6.78 -2.69
CA ARG A 49 4.88 5.63 -1.79
C ARG A 49 3.57 4.86 -1.60
N LEU A 50 2.48 5.58 -1.30
CA LEU A 50 1.16 5.00 -1.11
C LEU A 50 0.62 4.36 -2.39
N ALA A 51 0.82 5.00 -3.54
CA ALA A 51 0.44 4.45 -4.85
C ALA A 51 1.20 3.15 -5.16
N ARG A 52 2.51 3.10 -4.87
CA ARG A 52 3.31 1.87 -5.00
C ARG A 52 2.80 0.76 -4.09
N LEU A 53 2.52 1.07 -2.83
CA LEU A 53 2.01 0.08 -1.88
C LEU A 53 0.63 -0.44 -2.29
N LEU A 54 -0.28 0.45 -2.69
CA LEU A 54 -1.60 0.06 -3.20
C LEU A 54 -1.49 -0.85 -4.43
N ASN A 55 -0.61 -0.52 -5.38
CA ASN A 55 -0.41 -1.33 -6.57
C ASN A 55 0.16 -2.72 -6.22
N ARG A 56 1.09 -2.81 -5.25
CA ARG A 56 1.58 -4.10 -4.75
C ARG A 56 0.46 -4.93 -4.13
N THR A 57 -0.28 -4.38 -3.17
CA THR A 57 -1.40 -5.10 -2.52
C THR A 57 -2.44 -5.57 -3.53
N ARG A 58 -2.76 -4.75 -4.54
CA ARG A 58 -3.69 -5.14 -5.62
C ARG A 58 -3.15 -6.29 -6.48
N ARG A 59 -1.84 -6.31 -6.75
CA ARG A 59 -1.18 -7.40 -7.48
C ARG A 59 -1.19 -8.69 -6.67
N ASP A 60 -0.83 -8.63 -5.39
CA ASP A 60 -0.83 -9.80 -4.50
C ASP A 60 -2.22 -10.43 -4.41
N PHE A 61 -3.26 -9.59 -4.29
CA PHE A 61 -4.64 -10.06 -4.30
C PHE A 61 -5.04 -10.69 -5.64
N ALA A 62 -4.65 -10.07 -6.76
CA ALA A 62 -4.93 -10.60 -8.08
C ALA A 62 -4.26 -11.96 -8.31
N ASN A 63 -3.01 -12.13 -7.86
CA ASN A 63 -2.31 -13.40 -7.95
C ASN A 63 -2.97 -14.48 -7.09
N LEU A 64 -3.31 -14.18 -5.83
CA LEU A 64 -4.03 -15.12 -4.97
C LEU A 64 -5.39 -15.54 -5.56
N LEU A 65 -6.12 -14.59 -6.15
CA LEU A 65 -7.38 -14.90 -6.84
C LEU A 65 -7.14 -15.79 -8.07
N ALA A 66 -6.08 -15.53 -8.84
CA ALA A 66 -5.70 -16.37 -9.96
C ALA A 66 -5.32 -17.80 -9.51
N ALA A 67 -4.55 -17.94 -8.43
CA ALA A 67 -4.19 -19.22 -7.85
C ALA A 67 -5.41 -20.01 -7.33
N ALA A 68 -6.37 -19.32 -6.69
CA ALA A 68 -7.62 -19.93 -6.27
C ALA A 68 -8.46 -20.40 -7.48
N ASN A 69 -8.56 -19.60 -8.54
CA ASN A 69 -9.26 -20.00 -9.76
C ASN A 69 -8.56 -21.17 -10.47
N ALA A 70 -7.22 -21.18 -10.51
CA ALA A 70 -6.43 -22.28 -11.05
C ALA A 70 -6.67 -23.58 -10.27
N THR A 71 -6.68 -23.49 -8.93
CA THR A 71 -7.01 -24.62 -8.04
C THR A 71 -8.40 -25.20 -8.35
N LEU A 72 -9.42 -24.36 -8.49
CA LEU A 72 -10.78 -24.82 -8.79
C LEU A 72 -10.88 -25.45 -10.18
N SER A 73 -10.19 -24.89 -11.17
CA SER A 73 -10.15 -25.44 -12.53
C SER A 73 -9.42 -26.78 -12.57
N ALA A 74 -8.33 -26.91 -11.81
CA ALA A 74 -7.53 -28.13 -11.70
C ALA A 74 -8.32 -29.26 -11.02
N ASP A 75 -9.05 -28.95 -9.95
CA ASP A 75 -9.94 -29.90 -9.26
C ASP A 75 -11.03 -30.44 -10.19
N GLN A 76 -11.68 -29.55 -10.96
CA GLN A 76 -12.68 -29.94 -11.97
C GLN A 76 -12.07 -30.75 -13.11
N GLY A 77 -10.80 -30.51 -13.44
CA GLY A 77 -10.05 -31.24 -14.46
C GLY A 77 -9.52 -32.60 -14.01
N GLY A 78 -9.65 -32.95 -12.72
CA GLY A 78 -9.13 -34.20 -12.15
C GLY A 78 -7.61 -34.20 -11.99
N GLU A 79 -6.97 -33.03 -11.91
CA GLU A 79 -5.55 -32.92 -11.59
C GLU A 79 -5.25 -33.52 -10.20
N SER A 80 -4.07 -34.13 -10.03
CA SER A 80 -3.76 -34.91 -8.82
C SER A 80 -3.45 -34.06 -7.58
N ASP A 81 -2.93 -32.84 -7.73
CA ASP A 81 -2.74 -31.88 -6.63
C ASP A 81 -3.16 -30.45 -7.03
N PRO A 82 -4.48 -30.17 -7.13
CA PRO A 82 -4.98 -28.84 -7.47
C PRO A 82 -4.56 -27.76 -6.47
N LEU A 83 -4.31 -28.14 -5.20
CA LEU A 83 -3.90 -27.21 -4.14
C LEU A 83 -2.47 -26.68 -4.32
N ALA A 84 -1.67 -27.26 -5.20
CA ALA A 84 -0.31 -26.82 -5.47
C ALA A 84 -0.25 -25.33 -5.85
N TYR A 85 -1.15 -24.85 -6.71
CA TYR A 85 -1.20 -23.44 -7.13
C TYR A 85 -1.41 -22.48 -5.95
N LEU A 86 -2.33 -22.81 -5.04
CA LEU A 86 -2.61 -21.96 -3.88
C LEU A 86 -1.47 -21.98 -2.85
N ARG A 87 -0.83 -23.14 -2.66
CA ARG A 87 0.34 -23.26 -1.77
C ARG A 87 1.51 -22.42 -2.28
N ASP A 88 1.84 -22.56 -3.57
CA ASP A 88 2.91 -21.80 -4.22
C ASP A 88 2.70 -20.29 -4.08
N GLU A 89 1.52 -19.79 -4.44
CA GLU A 89 1.23 -18.35 -4.31
C GLU A 89 1.20 -17.89 -2.85
N THR A 90 0.75 -18.73 -1.90
CA THR A 90 0.77 -18.39 -0.47
C THR A 90 2.21 -18.31 0.06
N ASP A 91 3.09 -19.22 -0.37
CA ASP A 91 4.49 -19.20 0.02
C ASP A 91 5.23 -18.02 -0.61
N GLN A 92 4.93 -17.69 -1.87
CA GLN A 92 5.41 -16.48 -2.53
C GLN A 92 4.93 -15.21 -1.82
N HIS A 93 3.65 -15.13 -1.44
CA HIS A 93 3.09 -13.99 -0.71
C HIS A 93 3.78 -13.82 0.67
N ARG A 94 3.99 -14.91 1.40
CA ARG A 94 4.71 -14.88 2.69
C ARG A 94 6.16 -14.44 2.54
N ALA A 95 6.85 -14.92 1.50
CA ALA A 95 8.22 -14.50 1.20
C ALA A 95 8.29 -13.01 0.86
N GLY A 96 7.30 -12.49 0.13
CA GLY A 96 7.17 -11.07 -0.18
C GLY A 96 7.00 -10.20 1.06
N VAL A 97 6.21 -10.65 2.04
CA VAL A 97 6.01 -9.94 3.32
C VAL A 97 7.26 -10.00 4.23
N ALA A 98 8.06 -11.07 4.16
CA ALA A 98 9.25 -11.23 5.01
C ALA A 98 10.44 -10.35 4.58
N LEU A 99 10.39 -9.75 3.38
CA LEU A 99 11.42 -8.84 2.85
C LEU A 99 11.06 -7.35 3.07
N GLU A 100 9.93 -7.07 3.72
CA GLU A 100 9.47 -5.73 4.11
C GLU A 100 9.73 -5.43 5.60
#